data_AF-A0A1D7YK99-F1
#
_entry.id   AF-A0A1D7YK99-F1
#
_cell.length_a   1.000
_cell.length_b   1.000
_cell.length_c   1.000
_cell.angle_alpha   90.00
_cell.angle_beta   90.00
_cell.angle_gamma   90.00
#
_symmetry.space_group_name_H-M   'P 1'
#
loop_
_entity.id
_entity.type
_entity.pdbx_description
1 polymer ?
#
loop_
_entity_poly.entity_id
_entity_poly.type
_entity_poly.pdbx_seq_one_letter_code
_entity_poly.pdbx_strand_id
1 'polypeptide(L)'
;MESPLSETPADEDTAAPQNGATEAQEAESEGNAPEFTTVAVPEIVVRWNQELAPTLRDGIVEHGSLDRAELLDELPALWATVDAALARVGPGTLVTESVRHDSYEGWQVAALPRYDLDGGIEPRDRRDGAPQPRDRRALVQALVDAVAERPCLDLRDALNMLDVFAGIFPSGLDAICRRLLGHDLRHGLAAGMAPLHDALERRAAGCVSATCYRETAVGSRKAKGDPATDNEDAAGALRGPSGTVRCAVFDGVTGDGDGSGGKASRAALEQATRRWLMDEDLPPGELVAELDAAVGRATEGSAAAVLATVRPDGTASVVSVGDAEAWLVRPLRTSQRGDEPHRPVQGTEPPYAAWKLTPAHTGYAELLRVNPDAEGEGSSLVNFLGGGPGRWTHSTIALAPGDLLLLASDGATQPERERWFGAVLAELAAKLDASGRPPAPALAAALVQRAEALGGWDNATALVCAIGEAKDV
;
A
#
# COMPACT_ATOMS: atom_id res chain seq x y z
N MET A 1 1.27 -17.21 -68.15
CA MET A 1 0.14 -17.39 -69.08
C MET A 1 -1.07 -17.67 -68.22
N GLU A 2 -2.18 -16.95 -68.20
CA GLU A 2 -2.71 -15.78 -68.90
C GLU A 2 -3.91 -15.38 -68.01
N SER A 3 -4.01 -14.12 -67.58
CA SER A 3 -5.31 -13.42 -67.73
C SER A 3 -5.44 -13.09 -69.23
N PRO A 4 -6.59 -12.69 -69.84
CA PRO A 4 -7.71 -11.92 -69.26
C PRO A 4 -9.08 -12.10 -69.99
N LEU A 5 -9.93 -11.06 -69.91
CA LEU A 5 -11.07 -10.67 -70.78
C LEU A 5 -12.43 -11.20 -70.32
N SER A 6 -13.47 -10.39 -70.16
CA SER A 6 -14.13 -9.47 -71.11
C SER A 6 -15.23 -8.72 -70.33
N GLU A 7 -15.86 -7.59 -70.69
CA GLU A 7 -15.93 -6.66 -71.83
C GLU A 7 -17.05 -5.65 -71.42
N THR A 8 -16.81 -4.33 -71.36
CA THR A 8 -17.17 -3.28 -72.36
C THR A 8 -18.68 -2.88 -72.42
N PRO A 9 -19.13 -1.93 -73.28
CA PRO A 9 -19.10 -0.47 -73.10
C PRO A 9 -20.43 0.23 -73.55
N ALA A 10 -20.47 1.57 -73.58
CA ALA A 10 -21.23 2.46 -74.51
C ALA A 10 -21.15 3.91 -73.95
N ASP A 11 -20.52 4.89 -74.62
CA ASP A 11 -21.02 5.75 -75.73
C ASP A 11 -22.12 6.73 -75.27
N GLU A 12 -22.22 8.00 -75.64
CA GLU A 12 -21.54 8.91 -76.57
C GLU A 12 -22.12 10.34 -76.32
N ASP A 13 -21.48 11.37 -76.87
CA ASP A 13 -22.00 12.71 -77.20
C ASP A 13 -22.47 13.67 -76.08
N THR A 14 -22.10 14.97 -76.06
CA THR A 14 -22.29 15.91 -77.18
C THR A 14 -21.43 17.18 -77.04
N ALA A 15 -21.27 17.85 -78.19
CA ALA A 15 -20.46 19.03 -78.53
C ALA A 15 -20.68 20.35 -77.76
N ALA A 16 -19.66 21.21 -77.89
CA ALA A 16 -19.49 22.61 -77.45
C ALA A 16 -20.46 23.61 -78.14
N PRO A 17 -20.57 24.93 -77.78
CA PRO A 17 -19.44 25.88 -77.69
C PRO A 17 -19.48 27.03 -76.63
N GLN A 18 -18.27 27.45 -76.27
CA GLN A 18 -17.74 28.82 -76.04
C GLN A 18 -18.64 30.00 -75.62
N ASN A 19 -18.26 30.60 -74.48
CA ASN A 19 -17.98 32.04 -74.22
C ASN A 19 -17.98 32.19 -72.69
N GLY A 20 -16.99 32.69 -71.95
CA GLY A 20 -15.88 33.61 -72.18
C GLY A 20 -15.63 34.30 -70.82
N ALA A 21 -14.39 34.76 -70.59
CA ALA A 21 -13.89 35.45 -69.38
C ALA A 21 -13.58 34.51 -68.18
N THR A 22 -12.40 34.46 -67.57
CA THR A 22 -11.13 35.22 -67.66
C THR A 22 -10.06 34.39 -66.92
N GLU A 23 -8.79 34.54 -67.31
CA GLU A 23 -7.53 34.52 -66.53
C GLU A 23 -7.60 34.13 -65.02
N ALA A 24 -6.64 33.46 -64.38
CA ALA A 24 -5.33 32.91 -64.69
C ALA A 24 -4.82 32.27 -63.38
N GLN A 25 -3.78 31.44 -63.52
CA GLN A 25 -2.75 31.11 -62.51
C GLN A 25 -3.08 30.14 -61.37
N GLU A 26 -2.43 28.98 -61.52
CA GLU A 26 -1.92 28.11 -60.47
C GLU A 26 -1.43 28.90 -59.24
N ALA A 27 -1.92 28.51 -58.07
CA ALA A 27 -1.23 28.75 -56.81
C ALA A 27 -1.23 27.43 -56.05
N GLU A 28 0.01 26.93 -55.87
CA GLU A 28 0.39 25.86 -54.97
C GLU A 28 -0.32 26.03 -53.62
N SER A 29 -1.27 25.14 -53.31
CA SER A 29 -1.76 25.00 -51.95
C SER A 29 -0.72 24.22 -51.16
N GLU A 30 0.35 24.92 -50.77
CA GLU A 30 1.14 24.55 -49.60
C GLU A 30 0.17 24.28 -48.45
N GLY A 31 0.15 23.03 -47.99
CA GLY A 31 -0.62 22.63 -46.84
C GLY A 31 -0.12 23.40 -45.63
N ASN A 32 -0.85 24.45 -45.26
CA ASN A 32 -0.71 25.15 -43.99
C ASN A 32 -0.78 24.12 -42.86
N ALA A 33 0.39 23.70 -42.37
CA ALA A 33 0.50 23.24 -41.00
C ALA A 33 -0.08 24.37 -40.12
N PRO A 34 -0.97 24.06 -39.16
CA PRO A 34 -1.56 25.11 -38.33
C PRO A 34 -0.43 25.91 -37.69
N GLU A 35 -0.34 27.19 -38.04
CA GLU A 35 0.55 28.14 -37.37
C GLU A 35 0.21 28.08 -35.88
N PHE A 36 1.10 27.51 -35.08
CA PHE A 36 1.01 27.60 -33.63
C PHE A 36 1.10 29.08 -33.29
N THR A 37 -0.04 29.68 -32.98
CA THR A 37 -0.11 31.07 -32.53
C THR A 37 0.58 31.13 -31.18
N THR A 38 1.60 31.97 -31.05
CA THR A 38 2.34 32.17 -29.81
C THR A 38 1.37 32.69 -28.74
N VAL A 39 0.91 31.81 -27.86
CA VAL A 39 0.10 32.20 -26.71
C VAL A 39 1.03 32.84 -25.68
N ALA A 40 0.79 34.09 -25.33
CA ALA A 40 1.48 34.72 -24.20
C ALA A 40 1.08 33.95 -22.94
N VAL A 41 2.02 33.23 -22.35
CA VAL A 41 1.84 32.57 -21.05
C VAL A 41 2.21 33.60 -19.98
N PRO A 42 1.26 34.18 -19.24
CA PRO A 42 1.58 35.12 -18.19
C PRO A 42 2.41 34.44 -17.10
N GLU A 43 3.54 35.05 -16.73
CA GLU A 43 4.34 34.61 -15.59
C GLU A 43 3.66 35.07 -14.29
N ILE A 44 3.27 34.12 -13.44
CA ILE A 44 2.73 34.41 -12.11
C ILE A 44 3.85 34.25 -11.09
N VAL A 45 4.28 35.37 -10.50
CA VAL A 45 5.30 35.38 -9.43
C VAL A 45 4.59 35.44 -8.07
N VAL A 46 4.62 34.33 -7.34
CA VAL A 46 4.15 34.30 -5.94
C VAL A 46 5.32 34.62 -5.02
N ARG A 47 5.13 35.60 -4.12
CA ARG A 47 6.12 35.96 -3.09
C ARG A 47 5.52 35.69 -1.72
N TRP A 48 6.25 34.95 -0.90
CA TRP A 48 5.92 34.77 0.51
C TRP A 48 6.65 35.84 1.32
N ASN A 49 5.95 36.39 2.32
CA ASN A 49 6.52 37.41 3.22
C ASN A 49 7.52 36.81 4.22
N GLN A 50 7.59 35.48 4.31
CA GLN A 50 8.51 34.72 5.12
C GLN A 50 9.39 33.86 4.22
N GLU A 51 10.61 33.60 4.68
CA GLU A 51 11.45 32.59 4.06
C GLU A 51 10.75 31.23 4.12
N LEU A 52 10.91 30.43 3.08
CA LEU A 52 10.31 29.09 3.05
C LEU A 52 11.33 28.09 3.57
N ALA A 53 10.93 27.31 4.57
CA ALA A 53 11.64 26.11 4.96
C ALA A 53 11.80 25.16 3.74
N PRO A 54 12.79 24.25 3.76
CA PRO A 54 12.94 23.23 2.72
C PRO A 54 11.65 22.43 2.50
N THR A 55 11.46 21.86 1.31
CA THR A 55 10.34 20.92 1.08
C THR A 55 10.46 19.75 2.05
N LEU A 56 9.37 19.06 2.37
CA LEU A 56 9.42 17.93 3.30
C LEU A 56 10.48 16.89 2.88
N ARG A 57 10.60 16.61 1.59
CA ARG A 57 11.65 15.71 1.07
C ARG A 57 13.05 16.26 1.34
N ASP A 58 13.33 17.50 0.97
CA ASP A 58 14.66 18.11 1.19
C ASP A 58 14.97 18.21 2.68
N GLY A 59 13.97 18.53 3.49
CA GLY A 59 14.01 18.58 4.94
C GLY A 59 14.46 17.26 5.56
N ILE A 60 14.01 16.12 5.03
CA ILE A 60 14.41 14.79 5.50
C ILE A 60 15.72 14.33 4.86
N VAL A 61 15.87 14.44 3.54
CA VAL A 61 16.95 13.82 2.76
C VAL A 61 18.25 14.63 2.83
N GLU A 62 18.17 15.95 2.73
CA GLU A 62 19.34 16.82 2.57
C GLU A 62 19.67 17.54 3.88
N HIS A 63 18.66 18.02 4.59
CA HIS A 63 18.83 18.87 5.76
C HIS A 63 18.76 18.12 7.09
N GLY A 64 18.22 16.90 7.12
CA GLY A 64 18.05 16.11 8.35
C GLY A 64 17.23 16.82 9.43
N SER A 65 16.32 17.71 9.02
CA SER A 65 15.45 18.49 9.92
C SER A 65 14.38 17.66 10.60
N LEU A 66 14.08 16.47 10.06
CA LEU A 66 13.13 15.49 10.57
C LEU A 66 13.63 14.09 10.21
N ASP A 67 13.67 13.17 11.18
CA ASP A 67 13.96 11.76 10.88
C ASP A 67 12.76 11.12 10.17
N ARG A 68 13.02 10.26 9.17
CA ARG A 68 11.98 9.42 8.55
C ARG A 68 11.21 8.63 9.60
N ALA A 69 11.90 8.13 10.63
CA ALA A 69 11.27 7.34 11.69
C ALA A 69 10.30 8.17 12.55
N GLU A 70 10.56 9.47 12.72
CA GLU A 70 9.77 10.40 13.52
C GLU A 70 8.61 11.02 12.74
N LEU A 71 8.59 10.87 11.40
CA LEU A 71 7.60 11.50 10.54
C LEU A 71 6.17 11.30 11.04
N LEU A 72 5.79 10.07 11.40
CA LEU A 72 4.43 9.75 11.84
C LEU A 72 4.03 10.45 13.14
N ASP A 73 4.97 10.58 14.07
CA ASP A 73 4.76 11.23 15.37
C ASP A 73 4.54 12.74 15.21
N GLU A 74 5.10 13.33 14.14
CA GLU A 74 4.96 14.76 13.82
C GLU A 74 3.72 15.11 12.98
N LEU A 75 3.09 14.12 12.32
CA LEU A 75 1.93 14.36 11.46
C LEU A 75 0.71 15.00 12.16
N PRO A 76 0.38 14.74 13.44
CA PRO A 76 -0.69 15.45 14.12
C PRO A 76 -0.53 16.98 14.07
N ALA A 77 0.70 17.48 14.23
CA ALA A 77 1.00 18.92 14.14
C ALA A 77 0.92 19.42 12.69
N LEU A 78 1.34 18.62 11.71
CA LEU A 78 1.15 18.93 10.28
C LEU A 78 -0.33 19.12 9.96
N TRP A 79 -1.22 18.24 10.42
CA TRP A 79 -2.65 18.33 10.12
C TRP A 79 -3.30 19.61 10.60
N ALA A 80 -2.97 20.05 11.82
CA ALA A 80 -3.43 21.33 12.33
C ALA A 80 -2.91 22.51 11.48
N THR A 81 -1.66 22.41 11.02
CA THR A 81 -1.02 23.44 10.17
C THR A 81 -1.67 23.50 8.79
N VAL A 82 -2.00 22.35 8.20
CA VAL A 82 -2.71 22.28 6.92
C VAL A 82 -4.13 22.84 7.06
N ASP A 83 -4.88 22.45 8.10
CA ASP A 83 -6.22 22.98 8.33
C ASP A 83 -6.21 24.50 8.49
N ALA A 84 -5.23 25.06 9.22
CA ALA A 84 -5.04 26.50 9.34
C ALA A 84 -4.69 27.17 8.00
N ALA A 85 -3.85 26.54 7.17
CA ALA A 85 -3.49 27.05 5.86
C ALA A 85 -4.70 27.04 4.89
N LEU A 86 -5.48 25.96 4.88
CA LEU A 86 -6.68 25.83 4.05
C LEU A 86 -7.80 26.77 4.52
N ALA A 87 -7.95 26.99 5.83
CA ALA A 87 -8.89 27.99 6.35
C ALA A 87 -8.52 29.42 5.92
N ARG A 88 -7.22 29.71 5.77
CA ARG A 88 -6.71 31.02 5.36
C ARG A 88 -6.78 31.25 3.84
N VAL A 89 -6.34 30.27 3.05
CA VAL A 89 -6.12 30.41 1.59
C VAL A 89 -7.25 29.77 0.76
N GLY A 90 -7.97 28.82 1.34
CA GLY A 90 -9.03 28.05 0.68
C GLY A 90 -8.56 26.68 0.19
N PRO A 91 -9.51 25.77 -0.10
CA PRO A 91 -9.20 24.42 -0.56
C PRO A 91 -8.76 24.37 -2.02
N GLY A 92 -8.01 23.33 -2.37
CA GLY A 92 -7.48 23.08 -3.70
C GLY A 92 -6.19 23.82 -4.01
N THR A 93 -5.48 24.31 -2.99
CA THR A 93 -4.34 25.23 -3.06
C THR A 93 -3.00 24.55 -2.75
N LEU A 94 -3.03 23.26 -2.37
CA LEU A 94 -1.80 22.52 -2.09
C LEU A 94 -1.24 21.86 -3.36
N VAL A 95 0.08 21.86 -3.44
CA VAL A 95 0.92 21.07 -4.35
C VAL A 95 1.93 20.27 -3.51
N THR A 96 2.64 19.34 -4.12
CA THR A 96 3.59 18.47 -3.41
C THR A 96 4.62 19.27 -2.61
N GLU A 97 5.11 20.37 -3.17
CA GLU A 97 6.11 21.28 -2.58
C GLU A 97 5.53 22.25 -1.53
N SER A 98 4.22 22.15 -1.25
CA SER A 98 3.57 22.97 -0.22
C SER A 98 3.95 22.53 1.19
N VAL A 99 4.22 21.25 1.41
CA VAL A 99 4.56 20.71 2.75
C VAL A 99 6.04 20.89 3.02
N ARG A 100 6.36 21.59 4.10
CA ARG A 100 7.71 22.01 4.46
C ARG A 100 7.95 21.81 5.96
N HIS A 101 9.19 21.52 6.32
CA HIS A 101 9.59 21.33 7.71
C HIS A 101 10.96 21.96 7.96
N ASP A 102 11.09 22.65 9.08
CA ASP A 102 12.34 23.18 9.60
C ASP A 102 12.51 22.78 11.07
N SER A 103 13.74 22.50 11.51
CA SER A 103 14.01 22.04 12.88
C SER A 103 13.72 23.09 13.96
N TYR A 104 13.67 24.37 13.62
CA TYR A 104 13.44 25.49 14.55
C TYR A 104 12.01 26.04 14.45
N GLU A 105 11.50 26.23 13.23
CA GLU A 105 10.17 26.78 12.98
C GLU A 105 9.06 25.71 12.92
N GLY A 106 9.42 24.44 12.76
CA GLY A 106 8.51 23.31 12.66
C GLY A 106 7.80 23.23 11.31
N TRP A 107 6.53 22.83 11.33
CA TRP A 107 5.72 22.66 10.13
C TRP A 107 5.35 23.98 9.45
N GLN A 108 5.57 24.04 8.14
CA GLN A 108 5.13 25.14 7.29
C GLN A 108 4.32 24.60 6.10
N VAL A 109 3.20 25.25 5.81
CA VAL A 109 2.36 24.93 4.63
C VAL A 109 2.29 26.14 3.70
N ALA A 110 3.02 26.05 2.60
CA ALA A 110 3.05 27.05 1.52
C ALA A 110 1.92 26.79 0.52
N ALA A 111 0.68 27.13 0.90
CA ALA A 111 -0.48 27.04 0.02
C ALA A 111 -0.44 28.11 -1.08
N LEU A 112 -0.65 27.69 -2.33
CA LEU A 112 -0.67 28.55 -3.51
C LEU A 112 -2.11 28.95 -3.85
N PRO A 113 -2.46 30.25 -3.81
CA PRO A 113 -3.78 30.71 -4.22
C PRO A 113 -4.09 30.28 -5.65
N ARG A 114 -5.36 29.97 -5.94
CA ARG A 114 -5.78 29.75 -7.32
C ARG A 114 -6.01 31.07 -8.02
N TYR A 115 -5.46 31.16 -9.22
CA TYR A 115 -5.70 32.25 -10.15
C TYR A 115 -6.65 31.76 -11.24
N ASP A 116 -7.60 32.60 -11.63
CA ASP A 116 -8.41 32.41 -12.83
C ASP A 116 -7.55 32.61 -14.10
N LEU A 117 -8.14 32.37 -15.27
CA LEU A 117 -7.46 32.52 -16.56
C LEU A 117 -7.00 33.97 -16.83
N ASP A 118 -7.58 34.95 -16.12
CA ASP A 118 -7.25 36.37 -16.22
C ASP A 118 -6.21 36.79 -15.15
N GLY A 119 -5.69 35.85 -14.35
CA GLY A 119 -4.74 36.10 -13.27
C GLY A 119 -5.35 36.69 -12.00
N GLY A 120 -6.68 36.78 -11.91
CA GLY A 120 -7.42 37.15 -10.71
C GLY A 120 -7.44 36.03 -9.68
N ILE A 121 -7.36 36.34 -8.39
CA ILE A 121 -7.53 35.33 -7.34
C ILE A 121 -9.01 34.98 -7.28
N GLU A 122 -9.39 33.73 -7.55
CA GLU A 122 -10.78 33.27 -7.37
C GLU A 122 -11.15 33.39 -5.88
N PRO A 123 -12.03 34.34 -5.48
CA PRO A 123 -12.50 34.39 -4.11
C PRO A 123 -13.51 33.26 -3.94
N ARG A 124 -13.06 32.10 -3.47
CA ARG A 124 -13.98 31.02 -3.12
C ARG A 124 -14.58 31.25 -1.75
N ASP A 125 -15.83 30.83 -1.61
CA ASP A 125 -16.58 30.92 -0.37
C ASP A 125 -15.77 30.28 0.77
N ARG A 126 -15.36 31.09 1.76
CA ARG A 126 -14.57 30.70 2.94
C ARG A 126 -15.24 29.60 3.81
N ARG A 127 -16.40 29.11 3.41
CA ARG A 127 -17.30 28.32 4.25
C ARG A 127 -16.98 26.83 4.27
N ASP A 128 -16.23 26.32 3.30
CA ASP A 128 -15.76 24.93 3.30
C ASP A 128 -14.24 24.88 3.38
N GLY A 129 -13.72 24.82 4.62
CA GLY A 129 -12.29 24.59 4.90
C GLY A 129 -11.84 23.14 4.69
N ALA A 130 -12.71 22.27 4.15
CA ALA A 130 -12.41 20.87 3.93
C ALA A 130 -11.44 20.68 2.75
N PRO A 131 -10.43 19.82 2.88
CA PRO A 131 -9.44 19.59 1.83
C PRO A 131 -10.08 18.97 0.58
N GLN A 132 -9.81 19.56 -0.59
CA GLN A 132 -10.26 19.02 -1.87
C GLN A 132 -9.50 17.74 -2.25
N PRO A 133 -10.01 16.90 -3.17
CA PRO A 133 -9.27 15.74 -3.68
C PRO A 133 -7.84 16.08 -4.12
N ARG A 134 -7.62 17.26 -4.73
CA ARG A 134 -6.28 17.71 -5.13
C ARG A 134 -5.34 17.91 -3.94
N ASP A 135 -5.79 18.57 -2.88
CA ASP A 135 -4.97 18.81 -1.68
C ASP A 135 -4.53 17.48 -1.08
N ARG A 136 -5.47 16.54 -1.00
CA ARG A 136 -5.24 15.20 -0.43
C ARG A 136 -4.23 14.42 -1.27
N ARG A 137 -4.26 14.53 -2.60
CA ARG A 137 -3.27 13.94 -3.49
C ARG A 137 -1.88 14.55 -3.31
N ALA A 138 -1.80 15.88 -3.21
CA ALA A 138 -0.54 16.58 -2.97
C ALA A 138 0.10 16.18 -1.63
N LEU A 139 -0.71 16.06 -0.58
CA LEU A 139 -0.24 15.58 0.73
C LEU A 139 0.28 14.15 0.66
N VAL A 140 -0.43 13.24 -0.03
CA VAL A 140 0.04 11.86 -0.20
C VAL A 140 1.37 11.83 -0.94
N GLN A 141 1.49 12.55 -2.06
CA GLN A 141 2.75 12.61 -2.81
C GLN A 141 3.88 13.16 -1.95
N ALA A 142 3.65 14.27 -1.23
CA ALA A 142 4.68 14.87 -0.38
C ALA A 142 5.15 13.93 0.73
N LEU A 143 4.23 13.18 1.35
CA LEU A 143 4.56 12.21 2.38
C LEU A 143 5.36 11.01 1.85
N VAL A 144 4.99 10.49 0.67
CA VAL A 144 5.71 9.35 0.07
C VAL A 144 7.07 9.80 -0.45
N ASP A 145 7.14 10.97 -1.10
CA ASP A 145 8.39 11.60 -1.54
C ASP A 145 9.37 11.79 -0.39
N ALA A 146 8.89 12.06 0.81
CA ALA A 146 9.74 12.27 1.98
C ALA A 146 10.49 11.00 2.42
N VAL A 147 9.87 9.83 2.23
CA VAL A 147 10.40 8.55 2.71
C VAL A 147 10.97 7.66 1.59
N ALA A 148 10.55 7.90 0.35
CA ALA A 148 10.98 7.14 -0.81
C ALA A 148 12.44 7.42 -1.20
N GLU A 149 13.09 6.40 -1.76
CA GLU A 149 14.49 6.49 -2.23
C GLU A 149 14.63 7.48 -3.40
N ARG A 150 13.59 7.62 -4.22
CA ARG A 150 13.49 8.61 -5.29
C ARG A 150 12.20 9.44 -5.17
N PRO A 151 12.14 10.64 -5.79
CA PRO A 151 10.89 11.36 -5.93
C PRO A 151 9.86 10.52 -6.72
N CYS A 152 8.59 10.63 -6.33
CA CYS A 152 7.47 10.08 -7.05
C CYS A 152 7.18 10.91 -8.30
N LEU A 153 6.87 10.23 -9.39
CA LEU A 153 6.45 10.90 -10.63
C LEU A 153 5.02 11.45 -10.49
N ASP A 154 4.12 10.65 -9.94
CA ASP A 154 2.72 10.99 -9.76
C ASP A 154 2.08 10.22 -8.58
N LEU A 155 0.75 10.33 -8.44
CA LEU A 155 0.01 9.67 -7.36
C LEU A 155 0.02 8.15 -7.52
N ARG A 156 -0.02 7.64 -8.77
CA ARG A 156 -0.04 6.20 -9.02
C ARG A 156 1.30 5.60 -8.59
N ASP A 157 2.39 6.24 -8.95
CA ASP A 157 3.74 5.87 -8.53
C ASP A 157 3.87 5.90 -7.00
N ALA A 158 3.40 6.97 -6.34
CA ALA A 158 3.40 7.05 -4.88
C ALA A 158 2.61 5.90 -4.21
N LEU A 159 1.45 5.53 -4.76
CA LEU A 159 0.65 4.41 -4.25
C LEU A 159 1.32 3.06 -4.49
N ASN A 160 1.97 2.87 -5.63
CA ASN A 160 2.74 1.66 -5.92
C ASN A 160 3.91 1.51 -4.95
N MET A 161 4.63 2.60 -4.66
CA MET A 161 5.71 2.60 -3.68
C MET A 161 5.20 2.24 -2.28
N LEU A 162 4.09 2.84 -1.85
CA LEU A 162 3.47 2.54 -0.56
C LEU A 162 3.12 1.06 -0.41
N ASP A 163 2.55 0.44 -1.45
CA ASP A 163 2.12 -0.96 -1.39
C ASP A 163 3.31 -1.95 -1.35
N VAL A 164 4.39 -1.62 -2.07
CA VAL A 164 5.58 -2.47 -2.21
C VAL A 164 6.57 -2.30 -1.06
N PHE A 165 6.82 -1.06 -0.64
CA PHE A 165 7.82 -0.73 0.39
C PHE A 165 7.22 -0.46 1.77
N ALA A 166 5.94 -0.82 1.98
CA ALA A 166 5.38 -0.91 3.33
C ALA A 166 6.32 -1.75 4.23
N GLY A 167 6.47 -1.40 5.51
CA GLY A 167 7.43 -2.06 6.40
C GLY A 167 8.90 -1.60 6.28
N ILE A 168 9.28 -0.94 5.17
CA ILE A 168 10.50 -0.11 5.12
C ILE A 168 10.13 1.34 5.45
N PHE A 169 9.01 1.81 4.92
CA PHE A 169 8.44 3.09 5.30
C PHE A 169 7.89 3.06 6.75
N PRO A 170 7.73 4.23 7.39
CA PRO A 170 7.14 4.33 8.71
C PRO A 170 5.80 3.56 8.80
N SER A 171 5.68 2.70 9.80
CA SER A 171 4.55 1.78 9.94
C SER A 171 3.21 2.52 10.08
N GLY A 172 2.31 2.34 9.12
CA GLY A 172 0.99 2.99 9.10
C GLY A 172 0.89 4.19 8.16
N LEU A 173 1.98 4.57 7.50
CA LEU A 173 1.97 5.63 6.48
C LEU A 173 1.02 5.30 5.30
N ASP A 174 1.00 4.04 4.88
CA ASP A 174 0.05 3.52 3.89
C ASP A 174 -1.41 3.75 4.32
N ALA A 175 -1.77 3.43 5.57
CA ALA A 175 -3.11 3.69 6.10
C ALA A 175 -3.45 5.18 6.13
N ILE A 176 -2.50 6.06 6.49
CA ILE A 176 -2.70 7.51 6.47
C ILE A 176 -2.93 8.02 5.05
N CYS A 177 -2.09 7.62 4.10
CA CYS A 177 -2.20 8.04 2.71
C CYS A 177 -3.50 7.55 2.08
N ARG A 178 -3.89 6.30 2.37
CA ARG A 178 -5.17 5.74 1.91
C ARG A 178 -6.36 6.41 2.60
N ARG A 179 -6.22 6.81 3.86
CA ARG A 179 -7.23 7.59 4.58
C ARG A 179 -7.45 8.95 3.93
N LEU A 180 -6.37 9.67 3.62
CA LEU A 180 -6.42 10.97 2.92
C LEU A 180 -7.22 10.86 1.62
N LEU A 181 -7.00 9.82 0.82
CA LEU A 181 -7.65 9.68 -0.48
C LEU A 181 -9.10 9.18 -0.39
N GLY A 182 -9.39 8.27 0.54
CA GLY A 182 -10.66 7.54 0.58
C GLY A 182 -11.73 8.14 1.49
N HIS A 183 -11.37 8.99 2.46
CA HIS A 183 -12.30 9.38 3.53
C HIS A 183 -12.89 10.78 3.37
N ASP A 184 -14.04 10.95 4.02
CA ASP A 184 -14.72 12.22 4.16
C ASP A 184 -14.07 13.05 5.28
N LEU A 185 -13.30 14.06 4.89
CA LEU A 185 -12.54 14.93 5.79
C LEU A 185 -13.24 16.30 5.93
N ARG A 186 -14.57 16.32 5.88
CA ARG A 186 -15.40 17.53 6.00
C ARG A 186 -15.13 18.36 7.26
N HIS A 187 -14.67 17.73 8.34
CA HIS A 187 -14.33 18.40 9.60
C HIS A 187 -12.86 18.84 9.71
N GLY A 188 -12.10 18.78 8.62
CA GLY A 188 -10.66 19.05 8.61
C GLY A 188 -9.83 17.77 8.72
N LEU A 189 -8.55 17.89 8.36
CA LEU A 189 -7.58 16.80 8.43
C LEU A 189 -7.30 16.39 9.88
N ALA A 190 -7.11 17.35 10.79
CA ALA A 190 -6.74 17.04 12.17
C ALA A 190 -7.81 16.17 12.85
N ALA A 191 -9.08 16.59 12.75
CA ALA A 191 -10.20 15.83 13.31
C ALA A 191 -10.43 14.50 12.55
N GLY A 192 -10.29 14.50 11.23
CA GLY A 192 -10.51 13.31 10.41
C GLY A 192 -9.42 12.23 10.57
N MET A 193 -8.18 12.62 10.92
CA MET A 193 -7.04 11.73 11.12
C MET A 193 -6.86 11.26 12.56
N ALA A 194 -7.36 12.03 13.54
CA ALA A 194 -7.19 11.72 14.96
C ALA A 194 -7.50 10.26 15.35
N PRO A 195 -8.62 9.64 14.90
CA PRO A 195 -8.88 8.24 15.26
C PRO A 195 -7.82 7.25 14.76
N LEU A 196 -7.20 7.53 13.60
CA LEU A 196 -6.13 6.71 13.06
C LEU A 196 -4.83 6.93 13.83
N HIS A 197 -4.49 8.17 14.18
CA HIS A 197 -3.31 8.45 15.02
C HIS A 197 -3.42 7.84 16.41
N ASP A 198 -4.59 7.98 17.06
CA ASP A 198 -4.89 7.29 18.32
C ASP A 198 -4.78 5.77 18.19
N ALA A 199 -5.03 5.21 17.00
CA ALA A 199 -4.83 3.81 16.73
C ALA A 199 -3.34 3.49 16.54
N LEU A 200 -2.59 4.26 15.75
CA LEU A 200 -1.16 4.02 15.50
C LEU A 200 -0.32 4.09 16.78
N GLU A 201 -0.59 5.06 17.65
CA GLU A 201 0.15 5.26 18.91
C GLU A 201 -0.23 4.26 20.01
N ARG A 202 -1.34 3.52 19.83
CA ARG A 202 -1.89 2.66 20.88
C ARG A 202 -0.92 1.57 21.29
N ARG A 203 -0.71 1.44 22.60
CA ARG A 203 0.06 0.36 23.23
C ARG A 203 -0.75 -0.29 24.35
N ALA A 204 -0.41 -1.53 24.68
CA ALA A 204 -0.97 -2.20 25.84
C ALA A 204 -0.59 -1.47 27.14
N ALA A 205 -1.56 -1.28 28.04
CA ALA A 205 -1.31 -0.70 29.37
C ALA A 205 -0.67 -1.71 30.35
N GLY A 206 -0.65 -3.00 29.98
CA GLY A 206 -0.13 -4.10 30.78
C GLY A 206 0.13 -5.31 29.89
N CYS A 207 0.16 -6.51 30.47
CA CYS A 207 0.49 -7.70 29.71
C CYS A 207 -0.61 -8.07 28.70
N VAL A 208 -0.18 -8.54 27.52
CA VAL A 208 -1.05 -9.07 26.47
C VAL A 208 -0.99 -10.60 26.42
N SER A 209 -2.04 -11.20 25.88
CA SER A 209 -2.07 -12.60 25.46
C SER A 209 -2.30 -12.68 23.96
N ALA A 210 -1.66 -13.64 23.28
CA ALA A 210 -1.84 -13.85 21.84
C ALA A 210 -2.37 -15.24 21.53
N THR A 211 -3.47 -15.34 20.79
CA THR A 211 -4.03 -16.64 20.35
C THR A 211 -4.05 -16.69 18.83
N CYS A 212 -3.36 -17.64 18.24
CA CYS A 212 -3.21 -17.72 16.78
C CYS A 212 -4.15 -18.77 16.18
N TYR A 213 -4.75 -18.41 15.06
CA TYR A 213 -5.67 -19.22 14.27
C TYR A 213 -5.15 -19.28 12.84
N ARG A 214 -5.20 -20.44 12.20
CA ARG A 214 -4.64 -20.65 10.87
C ARG A 214 -5.69 -21.33 9.99
N GLU A 215 -5.85 -20.80 8.78
CA GLU A 215 -6.53 -21.47 7.67
C GLU A 215 -5.56 -21.57 6.48
N THR A 216 -5.67 -22.67 5.72
CA THR A 216 -4.90 -22.86 4.48
C THR A 216 -5.74 -23.65 3.48
N ALA A 217 -5.69 -23.27 2.21
CA ALA A 217 -6.26 -24.05 1.12
C ALA A 217 -5.43 -23.96 -0.15
N VAL A 218 -5.58 -24.98 -1.00
CA VAL A 218 -5.13 -24.94 -2.39
C VAL A 218 -6.26 -24.37 -3.22
N GLY A 219 -5.98 -23.32 -3.99
CA GLY A 219 -6.94 -22.77 -4.94
C GLY A 219 -7.35 -23.80 -6.00
N SER A 220 -8.63 -23.78 -6.38
CA SER A 220 -9.21 -24.79 -7.28
C SER A 220 -8.56 -24.86 -8.67
N ARG A 221 -7.94 -23.77 -9.14
CA ARG A 221 -7.21 -23.72 -10.43
C ARG A 221 -5.74 -24.09 -10.31
N LYS A 222 -5.17 -24.07 -9.10
CA LYS A 222 -3.81 -24.58 -8.83
C LYS A 222 -3.80 -26.09 -8.61
N ALA A 223 -4.83 -26.63 -7.96
CA ALA A 223 -4.89 -28.05 -7.59
C ALA A 223 -4.70 -28.99 -8.80
N LYS A 224 -3.72 -29.89 -8.72
CA LYS A 224 -3.42 -30.90 -9.75
C LYS A 224 -3.95 -32.29 -9.37
N GLY A 225 -4.61 -32.40 -8.21
CA GLY A 225 -5.25 -33.64 -7.76
C GLY A 225 -4.40 -34.47 -6.81
N ASP A 226 -3.28 -33.93 -6.33
CA ASP A 226 -2.47 -34.51 -5.26
C ASP A 226 -2.38 -33.54 -4.07
N PRO A 227 -3.27 -33.68 -3.06
CA PRO A 227 -3.29 -32.80 -1.90
C PRO A 227 -1.98 -32.72 -1.11
N ALA A 228 -1.09 -33.73 -1.23
CA ALA A 228 0.17 -33.75 -0.48
C ALA A 228 1.25 -32.81 -1.07
N THR A 229 1.15 -32.54 -2.38
CA THR A 229 2.10 -31.73 -3.14
C THR A 229 1.49 -30.44 -3.68
N ASP A 230 0.17 -30.39 -3.83
CA ASP A 230 -0.57 -29.22 -4.32
C ASP A 230 -0.52 -28.02 -3.36
N ASN A 231 -0.41 -28.27 -2.05
CA ASN A 231 -0.21 -27.21 -1.06
C ASN A 231 1.27 -27.02 -0.75
N GLU A 232 1.84 -25.93 -1.25
CA GLU A 232 3.24 -25.58 -1.05
C GLU A 232 3.45 -24.62 0.13
N ASP A 233 2.38 -24.18 0.78
CA ASP A 233 2.46 -23.35 1.99
C ASP A 233 2.64 -24.19 3.26
N ALA A 234 3.31 -23.60 4.25
CA ALA A 234 3.39 -24.11 5.60
C ALA A 234 3.25 -22.96 6.60
N ALA A 235 2.49 -23.16 7.68
CA ALA A 235 2.38 -22.16 8.74
C ALA A 235 2.22 -22.81 10.10
N GLY A 236 2.66 -22.13 11.16
CA GLY A 236 2.57 -22.65 12.52
C GLY A 236 2.74 -21.58 13.57
N ALA A 237 2.38 -21.94 14.80
CA ALA A 237 2.55 -21.08 15.97
C ALA A 237 2.90 -21.94 17.20
N LEU A 238 3.71 -21.40 18.09
CA LEU A 238 4.06 -21.98 19.37
C LEU A 238 4.02 -20.90 20.46
N ARG A 239 3.44 -21.25 21.61
CA ARG A 239 3.53 -20.44 22.83
C ARG A 239 4.60 -21.05 23.74
N GLY A 240 5.61 -20.26 24.07
CA GLY A 240 6.66 -20.64 25.02
C GLY A 240 6.22 -20.50 26.48
N PRO A 241 7.01 -21.05 27.43
CA PRO A 241 6.75 -20.92 28.86
C PRO A 241 6.73 -19.48 29.37
N SER A 242 7.49 -18.60 28.73
CA SER A 242 7.51 -17.15 29.00
C SER A 242 6.22 -16.42 28.61
N GLY A 243 5.27 -17.09 27.97
CA GLY A 243 4.06 -16.49 27.41
C GLY A 243 4.27 -15.87 26.03
N THR A 244 5.52 -15.78 25.55
CA THR A 244 5.88 -15.36 24.20
C THR A 244 5.26 -16.30 23.17
N VAL A 245 4.61 -15.73 22.16
CA VAL A 245 4.02 -16.46 21.04
C VAL A 245 4.86 -16.20 19.80
N ARG A 246 5.33 -17.27 19.17
CA ARG A 246 6.08 -17.22 17.92
C ARG A 246 5.24 -17.87 16.84
N CYS A 247 5.09 -17.23 15.70
CA CYS A 247 4.32 -17.74 14.57
C CYS A 247 5.00 -17.41 13.24
N ALA A 248 4.67 -18.18 12.22
CA ALA A 248 5.21 -17.99 10.88
C ALA A 248 4.28 -18.51 9.80
N VAL A 249 4.37 -17.90 8.62
CA VAL A 249 3.88 -18.40 7.34
C VAL A 249 5.06 -18.48 6.39
N PHE A 250 5.16 -19.62 5.71
CA PHE A 250 6.15 -19.91 4.69
C PHE A 250 5.40 -20.28 3.42
N ASP A 251 5.76 -19.62 2.33
CA ASP A 251 5.14 -19.78 1.02
C ASP A 251 6.17 -20.42 0.10
N GLY A 252 5.91 -21.64 -0.33
CA GLY A 252 6.82 -22.42 -1.14
C GLY A 252 6.79 -21.95 -2.59
N VAL A 253 7.94 -21.53 -3.14
CA VAL A 253 8.02 -21.08 -4.52
C VAL A 253 7.73 -22.24 -5.48
N THR A 254 6.67 -22.09 -6.28
CA THR A 254 6.24 -23.10 -7.23
C THR A 254 7.26 -23.27 -8.35
N GLY A 255 7.93 -24.42 -8.38
CA GLY A 255 8.76 -24.88 -9.51
C GLY A 255 7.94 -25.63 -10.57
N ASP A 256 8.57 -26.58 -11.27
CA ASP A 256 7.95 -27.41 -12.33
C ASP A 256 6.84 -28.38 -11.85
N GLY A 257 6.38 -28.25 -10.59
CA GLY A 257 5.37 -29.11 -9.98
C GLY A 257 5.93 -30.40 -9.37
N ASP A 258 7.20 -30.40 -8.96
CA ASP A 258 7.90 -31.51 -8.30
C ASP A 258 7.73 -31.53 -6.77
N GLY A 259 6.99 -30.55 -6.22
CA GLY A 259 6.74 -30.37 -4.80
C GLY A 259 7.94 -29.84 -4.02
N SER A 260 8.96 -29.31 -4.70
CA SER A 260 10.16 -28.72 -4.07
C SER A 260 9.83 -27.50 -3.21
N GLY A 261 8.88 -26.64 -3.61
CA GLY A 261 8.39 -25.50 -2.84
C GLY A 261 7.75 -25.95 -1.52
N GLY A 262 6.86 -26.95 -1.57
CA GLY A 262 6.27 -27.53 -0.35
C GLY A 262 7.29 -28.22 0.57
N LYS A 263 8.37 -28.79 0.03
CA LYS A 263 9.48 -29.29 0.88
C LYS A 263 10.24 -28.14 1.55
N ALA A 264 10.46 -27.04 0.85
CA ALA A 264 11.15 -25.86 1.36
C ALA A 264 10.38 -25.23 2.52
N SER A 265 9.10 -24.91 2.32
CA SER A 265 8.26 -24.28 3.35
C SER A 265 8.13 -25.14 4.61
N ARG A 266 7.96 -26.46 4.46
CA ARG A 266 7.93 -27.42 5.58
C ARG A 266 9.27 -27.51 6.32
N ALA A 267 10.39 -27.55 5.60
CA ALA A 267 11.72 -27.57 6.22
C ALA A 267 11.99 -26.29 7.03
N ALA A 268 11.60 -25.13 6.50
CA ALA A 268 11.68 -23.86 7.22
C ALA A 268 10.80 -23.88 8.49
N LEU A 269 9.54 -24.34 8.39
CA LEU A 269 8.65 -24.44 9.54
C LEU A 269 9.17 -25.42 10.61
N GLU A 270 9.71 -26.56 10.21
CA GLU A 270 10.32 -27.52 11.13
C GLU A 270 11.50 -26.90 11.88
N GLN A 271 12.38 -26.17 11.19
CA GLN A 271 13.51 -25.50 11.82
C GLN A 271 13.06 -24.38 12.75
N ALA A 272 12.08 -23.55 12.33
CA ALA A 272 11.49 -22.52 13.18
C ALA A 272 10.90 -23.12 14.46
N THR A 273 10.14 -24.20 14.34
CA THR A 273 9.53 -24.90 15.47
C THR A 273 10.58 -25.46 16.43
N ARG A 274 11.67 -26.05 15.91
CA ARG A 274 12.80 -26.51 16.75
C ARG A 274 13.39 -25.38 17.57
N ARG A 275 13.54 -24.19 16.99
CA ARG A 275 14.05 -23.01 17.70
C ARG A 275 13.08 -22.47 18.72
N TRP A 276 11.80 -22.39 18.39
CA TRP A 276 10.79 -21.93 19.34
C TRP A 276 10.69 -22.85 20.57
N LEU A 277 10.91 -24.15 20.42
CA LEU A 277 10.94 -25.12 21.52
C LEU A 277 12.15 -24.95 22.46
N MET A 278 13.24 -24.34 21.98
CA MET A 278 14.40 -24.02 22.82
C MET A 278 14.17 -22.74 23.67
N ASP A 279 13.10 -21.99 23.39
CA ASP A 279 12.77 -20.68 23.97
C ASP A 279 13.92 -19.65 23.92
N GLU A 280 14.82 -19.80 22.95
CA GLU A 280 15.91 -18.86 22.69
C GLU A 280 15.47 -17.81 21.68
N ASP A 281 15.49 -16.54 22.08
CA ASP A 281 15.31 -15.41 21.17
C ASP A 281 16.61 -15.19 20.38
N LEU A 282 16.71 -15.85 19.22
CA LEU A 282 17.79 -15.59 18.29
C LEU A 282 17.65 -14.19 17.69
N PRO A 283 18.76 -13.48 17.44
CA PRO A 283 18.76 -12.30 16.58
C PRO A 283 18.12 -12.62 15.23
N PRO A 284 17.31 -11.71 14.64
CA PRO A 284 16.60 -11.96 13.39
C PRO A 284 17.47 -12.51 12.25
N GLY A 285 18.69 -11.98 12.09
CA GLY A 285 19.62 -12.44 11.04
C GLY A 285 20.12 -13.87 11.25
N GLU A 286 20.34 -14.29 12.49
CA GLU A 286 20.73 -15.67 12.81
C GLU A 286 19.55 -16.63 12.56
N LEU A 287 18.34 -16.23 12.95
CA LEU A 287 17.13 -17.00 12.66
C LEU A 287 16.97 -17.21 11.15
N VAL A 288 17.06 -16.15 10.34
CA VAL A 288 16.92 -16.24 8.87
C VAL A 288 18.01 -17.16 8.28
N ALA A 289 19.27 -17.00 8.70
CA ALA A 289 20.37 -17.83 8.21
C ALA A 289 20.17 -19.32 8.51
N GLU A 290 19.60 -19.65 9.67
CA GLU A 290 19.30 -21.04 10.01
C GLU A 290 18.14 -21.63 9.22
N LEU A 291 17.09 -20.85 9.00
CA LEU A 291 15.95 -21.25 8.17
C LEU A 291 16.42 -21.49 6.73
N ASP A 292 17.21 -20.58 6.17
CA ASP A 292 17.81 -20.71 4.83
C ASP A 292 18.66 -21.99 4.72
N ALA A 293 19.55 -22.21 5.68
CA ALA A 293 20.39 -23.41 5.71
C ALA A 293 19.57 -24.70 5.88
N ALA A 294 18.44 -24.66 6.58
CA ALA A 294 17.54 -25.80 6.71
C ALA A 294 16.83 -26.11 5.39
N VAL A 295 16.34 -25.09 4.68
CA VAL A 295 15.74 -25.25 3.35
C VAL A 295 16.75 -25.83 2.37
N GLY A 296 17.95 -25.23 2.26
CA GLY A 296 18.98 -25.68 1.31
C GLY A 296 19.52 -27.08 1.57
N ARG A 297 19.37 -27.63 2.79
CA ARG A 297 19.68 -29.05 3.08
C ARG A 297 18.55 -29.99 2.68
N ALA A 298 17.30 -29.52 2.69
CA ALA A 298 16.13 -30.36 2.49
C ALA A 298 15.74 -30.48 1.01
N THR A 299 16.00 -29.45 0.21
CA THR A 299 15.51 -29.35 -1.17
C THR A 299 16.32 -28.32 -1.98
N GLU A 300 16.23 -28.39 -3.31
CA GLU A 300 16.68 -27.34 -4.23
C GLU A 300 15.61 -26.25 -4.44
N GLY A 301 14.41 -26.45 -3.88
CA GLY A 301 13.32 -25.46 -3.88
C GLY A 301 13.56 -24.30 -2.92
N SER A 302 12.66 -23.32 -2.96
CA SER A 302 12.76 -22.09 -2.18
C SER A 302 11.45 -21.73 -1.49
N ALA A 303 11.51 -20.83 -0.50
CA ALA A 303 10.31 -20.33 0.16
C ALA A 303 10.43 -18.84 0.53
N ALA A 304 9.36 -18.08 0.34
CA ALA A 304 9.14 -16.84 1.05
C ALA A 304 8.74 -17.14 2.51
N ALA A 305 8.96 -16.17 3.39
CA ALA A 305 8.76 -16.33 4.82
C ALA A 305 8.35 -15.01 5.47
N VAL A 306 7.37 -15.11 6.36
CA VAL A 306 7.06 -14.04 7.31
C VAL A 306 6.86 -14.65 8.69
N LEU A 307 7.54 -14.08 9.68
CA LEU A 307 7.56 -14.56 11.06
C LEU A 307 7.21 -13.42 12.00
N ALA A 308 6.52 -13.74 13.09
CA ALA A 308 6.30 -12.81 14.18
C ALA A 308 6.61 -13.44 15.55
N THR A 309 7.19 -12.63 16.43
CA THR A 309 7.39 -12.94 17.85
C THR A 309 6.63 -11.91 18.68
N VAL A 310 5.55 -12.32 19.31
CA VAL A 310 4.70 -11.51 20.18
C VAL A 310 5.06 -11.76 21.63
N ARG A 311 5.57 -10.75 22.32
CA ARG A 311 5.95 -10.80 23.72
C ARG A 311 4.79 -10.39 24.64
N PRO A 312 4.76 -10.87 25.89
CA PRO A 312 3.71 -10.51 26.85
C PRO A 312 3.63 -9.01 27.15
N ASP A 313 4.68 -8.23 26.95
CA ASP A 313 4.69 -6.76 27.15
C ASP A 313 3.97 -5.98 26.04
N GLY A 314 3.46 -6.67 25.02
CA GLY A 314 2.83 -6.04 23.86
C GLY A 314 3.81 -5.71 22.74
N THR A 315 5.09 -5.99 22.89
CA THR A 315 6.07 -5.82 21.81
C THR A 315 5.97 -6.99 20.82
N ALA A 316 5.89 -6.69 19.53
CA ALA A 316 6.01 -7.69 18.48
C ALA A 316 7.15 -7.37 17.51
N SER A 317 7.96 -8.38 17.23
CA SER A 317 8.99 -8.35 16.18
C SER A 317 8.46 -9.11 14.97
N VAL A 318 8.57 -8.51 13.78
CA VAL A 318 8.18 -9.12 12.50
C VAL A 318 9.42 -9.22 11.62
N VAL A 319 9.65 -10.39 11.03
CA VAL A 319 10.76 -10.65 10.12
C VAL A 319 10.19 -11.16 8.80
N SER A 320 10.65 -10.63 7.67
CA SER A 320 10.20 -11.10 6.35
C SER A 320 11.33 -11.32 5.34
N VAL A 321 11.12 -12.30 4.47
CA VAL A 321 11.94 -12.68 3.31
C VAL A 321 10.98 -13.05 2.18
N GLY A 322 11.14 -12.52 0.97
CA GLY A 322 10.16 -12.73 -0.11
C GLY A 322 8.96 -11.79 -0.02
N ASP A 323 7.80 -12.24 -0.50
CA ASP A 323 6.57 -11.47 -0.64
C ASP A 323 5.43 -11.91 0.29
N ALA A 324 5.65 -12.91 1.14
CA ALA A 324 4.75 -13.22 2.24
C ALA A 324 4.58 -11.98 3.14
N GLU A 325 3.34 -11.70 3.53
CA GLU A 325 2.96 -10.40 4.11
C GLU A 325 2.59 -10.50 5.59
N ALA A 326 2.92 -9.45 6.35
CA ALA A 326 2.30 -9.20 7.64
C ALA A 326 1.49 -7.90 7.63
N TRP A 327 0.34 -7.93 8.31
CA TRP A 327 -0.57 -6.80 8.46
C TRP A 327 -1.02 -6.66 9.90
N LEU A 328 -1.18 -5.42 10.36
CA LEU A 328 -1.84 -5.12 11.63
C LEU A 328 -3.24 -4.57 11.34
N VAL A 329 -4.26 -5.20 11.90
CA VAL A 329 -5.64 -4.71 11.89
C VAL A 329 -6.01 -4.27 13.30
N ARG A 330 -6.37 -3.00 13.46
CA ARG A 330 -6.63 -2.38 14.78
C ARG A 330 -7.99 -1.69 14.81
N PRO A 331 -8.82 -1.93 15.85
CA PRO A 331 -10.06 -1.18 16.03
C PRO A 331 -9.80 0.32 16.20
N LEU A 332 -10.55 1.15 15.49
CA LEU A 332 -10.58 2.59 15.68
C LEU A 332 -11.51 2.89 16.87
N ARG A 333 -10.98 3.54 17.91
CA ARG A 333 -11.84 4.05 18.99
C ARG A 333 -12.52 5.29 18.46
N THR A 334 -13.78 5.17 18.02
CA THR A 334 -14.59 6.37 17.84
C THR A 334 -14.89 6.90 19.23
N SER A 335 -14.54 8.16 19.49
CA SER A 335 -15.01 8.85 20.68
C SER A 335 -16.54 8.74 20.67
N GLN A 336 -17.10 7.90 21.54
CA GLN A 336 -18.54 7.88 21.77
C GLN A 336 -18.93 9.28 22.26
N ARG A 337 -19.35 10.16 21.34
CA ARG A 337 -20.28 11.22 21.71
C ARG A 337 -21.55 10.48 22.12
N GLY A 338 -21.77 10.43 23.43
CA GLY A 338 -22.96 9.83 24.02
C GLY A 338 -24.24 10.37 23.39
N ASP A 339 -25.26 9.52 23.43
CA ASP A 339 -26.68 9.86 23.33
C ASP A 339 -27.32 10.18 21.97
N GLU A 340 -26.87 9.59 20.85
CA GLU A 340 -27.75 9.46 19.67
C GLU A 340 -27.96 8.01 19.21
N PRO A 341 -29.22 7.54 19.11
CA PRO A 341 -29.52 6.19 18.67
C PRO A 341 -29.11 5.99 17.21
N HIS A 342 -28.26 4.99 16.99
CA HIS A 342 -27.71 4.57 15.70
C HIS A 342 -28.81 4.34 14.65
N ARG A 343 -28.92 5.27 13.70
CA ARG A 343 -29.26 4.90 12.32
C ARG A 343 -27.96 4.53 11.60
N PRO A 344 -27.85 3.34 10.97
CA PRO A 344 -26.74 3.06 10.08
C PRO A 344 -26.84 4.01 8.89
N VAL A 345 -25.99 5.04 8.87
CA VAL A 345 -25.78 5.86 7.68
C VAL A 345 -24.97 5.00 6.71
N GLN A 346 -25.54 4.67 5.56
CA GLN A 346 -24.79 4.09 4.44
C GLN A 346 -23.59 4.99 4.15
N GLY A 347 -22.37 4.44 4.19
CA GLY A 347 -21.12 5.20 4.03
C GLY A 347 -20.39 5.53 5.34
N THR A 348 -20.74 4.89 6.46
CA THR A 348 -19.96 4.95 7.69
C THR A 348 -18.64 4.19 7.53
N GLU A 349 -17.55 4.86 7.88
CA GLU A 349 -16.20 4.32 7.89
C GLU A 349 -16.12 3.01 8.70
N PRO A 350 -15.35 1.99 8.24
CA PRO A 350 -15.16 0.79 9.04
C PRO A 350 -14.53 1.15 10.40
N PRO A 351 -14.99 0.57 11.52
CA PRO A 351 -14.43 0.82 12.86
C PRO A 351 -13.05 0.15 13.05
N TYR A 352 -12.32 -0.10 11.98
CA TYR A 352 -11.01 -0.74 11.94
C TYR A 352 -10.14 -0.01 10.92
N ALA A 353 -8.85 0.05 11.20
CA ALA A 353 -7.82 0.36 10.22
C ALA A 353 -6.89 -0.84 10.07
N ALA A 354 -6.27 -0.97 8.90
CA ALA A 354 -5.23 -1.95 8.66
C ALA A 354 -4.05 -1.31 7.94
N TRP A 355 -2.84 -1.78 8.21
CA TRP A 355 -1.62 -1.37 7.51
C TRP A 355 -0.64 -2.54 7.39
N LYS A 356 0.18 -2.48 6.34
CA LYS A 356 1.16 -3.51 6.01
C LYS A 356 2.46 -3.28 6.78
N LEU A 357 3.08 -4.37 7.23
CA LEU A 357 4.24 -4.36 8.12
C LEU A 357 5.53 -4.86 7.46
N THR A 358 5.43 -5.39 6.25
CA THR A 358 6.53 -6.05 5.54
C THR A 358 6.61 -5.55 4.11
N PRO A 359 7.81 -5.38 3.53
CA PRO A 359 7.95 -5.03 2.13
C PRO A 359 7.77 -6.26 1.26
N ALA A 360 7.54 -6.05 -0.03
CA ALA A 360 7.65 -7.09 -1.05
C ALA A 360 9.10 -7.18 -1.53
N HIS A 361 9.68 -8.38 -1.53
CA HIS A 361 11.00 -8.64 -2.09
C HIS A 361 10.90 -9.31 -3.47
N THR A 362 10.34 -8.58 -4.44
CA THR A 362 10.10 -9.04 -5.81
C THR A 362 10.93 -8.27 -6.84
N GLY A 363 11.05 -8.80 -8.06
CA GLY A 363 11.72 -8.12 -9.17
C GLY A 363 11.05 -6.78 -9.50
N TYR A 364 9.71 -6.76 -9.45
CA TYR A 364 8.93 -5.51 -9.55
C TYR A 364 9.36 -4.47 -8.52
N ALA A 365 9.56 -4.88 -7.26
CA ALA A 365 9.99 -3.98 -6.21
C ALA A 365 11.36 -3.36 -6.51
N GLU A 366 12.33 -4.17 -6.93
CA GLU A 366 13.67 -3.66 -7.26
C GLU A 366 13.66 -2.74 -8.48
N LEU A 367 12.84 -3.01 -9.49
CA LEU A 367 12.66 -2.12 -10.64
C LEU A 367 12.03 -0.78 -10.22
N LEU A 368 10.99 -0.82 -9.38
CA LEU A 368 10.26 0.38 -8.95
C LEU A 368 11.13 1.36 -8.15
N ARG A 369 12.17 0.86 -7.44
CA ARG A 369 13.15 1.70 -6.73
C ARG A 369 13.79 2.75 -7.63
N VAL A 370 14.04 2.41 -8.89
CA VAL A 370 14.80 3.25 -9.83
C VAL A 370 13.98 3.73 -11.03
N ASN A 371 12.84 3.10 -11.31
CA ASN A 371 11.99 3.43 -12.47
C ASN A 371 10.51 3.61 -12.06
N PRO A 372 9.90 4.80 -12.23
CA PRO A 372 8.47 5.01 -12.00
C PRO A 372 7.55 4.23 -12.95
N ASP A 373 8.04 3.88 -14.13
CA ASP A 373 7.28 3.14 -15.15
C ASP A 373 7.57 1.62 -15.07
N ALA A 374 7.94 1.10 -13.90
CA ALA A 374 8.18 -0.32 -13.72
C ALA A 374 6.89 -1.12 -13.99
N GLU A 375 7.03 -2.22 -14.74
CA GLU A 375 5.96 -3.17 -15.06
C GLU A 375 6.53 -4.60 -15.06
N GLY A 376 5.69 -5.61 -14.80
CA GLY A 376 6.08 -7.03 -14.80
C GLY A 376 6.76 -7.50 -13.51
N GLU A 377 7.25 -8.75 -13.51
CA GLU A 377 8.04 -9.39 -12.44
C GLU A 377 7.41 -9.42 -11.02
N GLY A 378 6.10 -9.20 -10.91
CA GLY A 378 5.40 -9.20 -9.63
C GLY A 378 5.51 -10.51 -8.84
N SER A 379 5.56 -11.64 -9.53
CA SER A 379 5.68 -12.99 -8.94
C SER A 379 7.11 -13.52 -8.87
N SER A 380 8.11 -12.74 -9.31
CA SER A 380 9.51 -13.18 -9.27
C SER A 380 10.15 -12.70 -7.99
N LEU A 381 10.47 -13.63 -7.08
CA LEU A 381 11.17 -13.30 -5.84
C LEU A 381 12.64 -12.96 -6.09
N VAL A 382 13.09 -11.85 -5.52
CA VAL A 382 14.52 -11.49 -5.48
C VAL A 382 15.19 -11.88 -4.17
N ASN A 383 14.40 -12.14 -3.12
CA ASN A 383 14.90 -12.69 -1.85
C ASN A 383 13.98 -13.82 -1.39
N PHE A 384 14.56 -14.92 -0.96
CA PHE A 384 13.85 -16.13 -0.53
C PHE A 384 14.81 -17.00 0.28
N LEU A 385 14.26 -17.93 1.05
CA LEU A 385 14.99 -18.99 1.73
C LEU A 385 15.30 -20.14 0.76
N GLY A 386 16.44 -20.80 0.92
CA GLY A 386 16.90 -21.91 0.09
C GLY A 386 17.98 -21.54 -0.91
N GLY A 387 18.86 -20.58 -0.58
CA GLY A 387 19.96 -20.16 -1.44
C GLY A 387 19.73 -18.85 -2.20
N GLY A 388 18.78 -18.03 -1.75
CA GLY A 388 18.60 -16.67 -2.24
C GLY A 388 19.71 -15.71 -1.74
N PRO A 389 19.69 -14.43 -2.15
CA PRO A 389 20.69 -13.43 -1.75
C PRO A 389 20.76 -13.12 -0.25
N GLY A 390 19.84 -13.67 0.54
CA GLY A 390 19.83 -13.55 2.00
C GLY A 390 19.43 -12.17 2.54
N ARG A 391 18.83 -11.28 1.74
CA ARG A 391 18.27 -10.03 2.28
C ARG A 391 16.92 -10.31 2.96
N TRP A 392 16.71 -9.65 4.09
CA TRP A 392 15.53 -9.77 4.93
C TRP A 392 15.21 -8.42 5.55
N THR A 393 13.97 -8.24 5.99
CA THR A 393 13.52 -7.04 6.70
C THR A 393 13.06 -7.40 8.10
N HIS A 394 13.25 -6.48 9.04
CA HIS A 394 12.74 -6.62 10.40
C HIS A 394 12.14 -5.31 10.89
N SER A 395 10.97 -5.40 11.51
CA SER A 395 10.29 -4.29 12.16
C SER A 395 9.86 -4.69 13.56
N THR A 396 9.75 -3.70 14.44
CA THR A 396 9.18 -3.87 15.78
C THR A 396 7.99 -2.94 15.93
N ILE A 397 6.89 -3.48 16.42
CA ILE A 397 5.63 -2.76 16.61
C ILE A 397 5.10 -2.98 18.03
N ALA A 398 4.27 -2.05 18.51
CA ALA A 398 3.47 -2.29 19.70
C ALA A 398 2.09 -2.79 19.33
N LEU A 399 1.66 -3.79 20.09
CA LEU A 399 0.33 -4.37 20.07
C LEU A 399 -0.45 -3.93 21.30
N ALA A 400 -1.76 -3.92 21.16
CA ALA A 400 -2.73 -3.62 22.19
C ALA A 400 -3.87 -4.66 22.14
N PRO A 401 -4.58 -4.90 23.25
CA PRO A 401 -5.78 -5.73 23.24
C PRO A 401 -6.80 -5.24 22.19
N GLY A 402 -7.35 -6.20 21.45
CA GLY A 402 -8.26 -5.97 20.32
C GLY A 402 -7.57 -5.99 18.95
N ASP A 403 -6.24 -5.96 18.90
CA ASP A 403 -5.52 -6.07 17.64
C ASP A 403 -5.59 -7.47 17.04
N LEU A 404 -5.51 -7.52 15.70
CA LEU A 404 -5.30 -8.73 14.93
C LEU A 404 -4.00 -8.57 14.15
N LEU A 405 -3.00 -9.40 14.46
CA LEU A 405 -1.78 -9.52 13.66
C LEU A 405 -1.98 -10.65 12.65
N LEU A 406 -1.99 -10.31 11.35
CA LEU A 406 -2.13 -11.24 10.24
C LEU A 406 -0.75 -11.53 9.64
N LEU A 407 -0.43 -12.80 9.45
CA LEU A 407 0.65 -13.31 8.59
C LEU A 407 0.00 -14.09 7.44
N ALA A 408 0.42 -13.89 6.21
CA ALA A 408 -0.23 -14.49 5.05
C ALA A 408 0.74 -14.76 3.88
N SER A 409 0.46 -15.79 3.08
CA SER A 409 1.02 -15.93 1.73
C SER A 409 0.36 -14.94 0.78
N ASP A 410 1.00 -14.67 -0.36
CA ASP A 410 0.51 -13.72 -1.36
C ASP A 410 -0.86 -14.15 -1.93
N GLY A 411 -1.12 -15.46 -2.01
CA GLY A 411 -2.38 -16.03 -2.44
C GLY A 411 -3.54 -15.68 -1.51
N ALA A 412 -3.29 -15.47 -0.21
CA ALA A 412 -4.30 -15.00 0.75
C ALA A 412 -4.49 -13.48 0.74
N THR A 413 -3.51 -12.72 0.24
CA THR A 413 -3.55 -11.25 0.17
C THR A 413 -3.79 -10.69 -1.22
N GLN A 414 -4.14 -11.56 -2.19
CA GLN A 414 -4.39 -11.18 -3.57
C GLN A 414 -5.27 -9.91 -3.68
N PRO A 415 -4.79 -8.87 -4.37
CA PRO A 415 -5.53 -7.62 -4.48
C PRO A 415 -6.78 -7.82 -5.35
N GLU A 416 -7.90 -7.23 -4.92
CA GLU A 416 -9.02 -6.99 -5.82
C GLU A 416 -8.64 -5.87 -6.80
N ARG A 417 -9.12 -5.93 -8.04
CA ARG A 417 -8.90 -4.83 -8.99
C ARG A 417 -9.35 -3.52 -8.36
N GLU A 418 -8.44 -2.53 -8.38
CA GLU A 418 -8.68 -1.16 -7.91
C GLU A 418 -8.93 -0.99 -6.39
N ARG A 419 -8.77 -2.06 -5.59
CA ARG A 419 -8.96 -1.99 -4.14
C ARG A 419 -7.69 -2.34 -3.40
N TRP A 420 -7.29 -1.42 -2.53
CA TRP A 420 -6.19 -1.66 -1.60
C TRP A 420 -6.58 -2.70 -0.54
N PHE A 421 -5.72 -3.68 -0.32
CA PHE A 421 -6.01 -4.83 0.54
C PHE A 421 -6.26 -4.44 2.01
N GLY A 422 -5.58 -3.42 2.54
CA GLY A 422 -5.83 -2.91 3.89
C GLY A 422 -7.29 -2.45 4.12
N ALA A 423 -7.92 -1.84 3.12
CA ALA A 423 -9.34 -1.48 3.19
C ALA A 423 -10.24 -2.73 3.23
N VAL A 424 -9.88 -3.76 2.46
CA VAL A 424 -10.58 -5.05 2.47
C VAL A 424 -10.48 -5.70 3.85
N LEU A 425 -9.29 -5.71 4.46
CA LEU A 425 -9.08 -6.23 5.82
C LEU A 425 -9.94 -5.51 6.87
N ALA A 426 -9.94 -4.17 6.86
CA ALA A 426 -10.75 -3.37 7.77
C ALA A 426 -12.25 -3.65 7.61
N GLU A 427 -12.75 -3.77 6.37
CA GLU A 427 -14.15 -4.11 6.10
C GLU A 427 -14.51 -5.53 6.53
N LEU A 428 -13.63 -6.51 6.29
CA LEU A 428 -13.84 -7.89 6.73
C LEU A 428 -13.87 -7.98 8.25
N ALA A 429 -12.92 -7.35 8.94
CA ALA A 429 -12.90 -7.29 10.41
C ALA A 429 -14.20 -6.67 10.95
N ALA A 430 -14.63 -5.54 10.39
CA ALA A 430 -15.88 -4.87 10.77
C ALA A 430 -17.12 -5.77 10.59
N LYS A 431 -17.24 -6.44 9.43
CA LYS A 431 -18.37 -7.33 9.14
C LYS A 431 -18.40 -8.55 10.08
N LEU A 432 -17.23 -9.11 10.37
CA LEU A 432 -17.10 -10.28 11.24
C LEU A 432 -17.43 -9.94 12.69
N ASP A 433 -16.91 -8.83 13.19
CA ASP A 433 -17.21 -8.31 14.53
C ASP A 433 -18.71 -8.02 14.69
N ALA A 434 -19.32 -7.33 13.71
CA ALA A 434 -20.76 -7.08 13.69
C ALA A 434 -21.62 -8.36 13.64
N SER A 435 -21.08 -9.47 13.14
CA SER A 435 -21.77 -10.76 13.10
C SER A 435 -21.73 -11.53 14.44
N GLY A 436 -21.01 -11.02 15.44
CA GLY A 436 -20.79 -11.68 16.74
C GLY A 436 -19.89 -12.91 16.67
N ARG A 437 -19.21 -13.15 15.53
CA ARG A 437 -18.23 -14.22 15.37
C ARG A 437 -16.88 -13.77 15.96
N PRO A 438 -16.09 -14.69 16.56
CA PRO A 438 -14.73 -14.34 16.98
C PRO A 438 -13.91 -13.84 15.77
N PRO A 439 -13.41 -12.58 15.79
CA PRO A 439 -12.87 -11.95 14.58
C PRO A 439 -11.67 -12.69 13.99
N ALA A 440 -10.73 -13.16 14.81
CA ALA A 440 -9.49 -13.77 14.33
C ALA A 440 -9.66 -15.08 13.54
N PRO A 441 -10.30 -16.15 14.06
CA PRO A 441 -10.50 -17.36 13.28
C PRO A 441 -11.41 -17.13 12.06
N ALA A 442 -12.39 -16.24 12.18
CA ALA A 442 -13.28 -15.93 11.08
C ALA A 442 -12.57 -15.13 9.98
N LEU A 443 -11.61 -14.27 10.33
CA LEU A 443 -10.80 -13.53 9.36
C LEU A 443 -9.86 -14.46 8.60
N ALA A 444 -9.18 -15.38 9.29
CA ALA A 444 -8.33 -16.39 8.64
C ALA A 444 -9.13 -17.20 7.59
N ALA A 445 -10.32 -17.69 7.97
CA ALA A 445 -11.21 -18.40 7.07
C ALA A 445 -11.73 -17.52 5.91
N ALA A 446 -12.10 -16.27 6.19
CA ALA A 446 -12.62 -15.35 5.16
C ALA A 446 -11.57 -15.01 4.10
N LEU A 447 -10.29 -14.91 4.47
CA LEU A 447 -9.20 -14.63 3.53
C LEU A 447 -8.99 -15.79 2.55
N VAL A 448 -8.96 -17.03 3.05
CA VAL A 448 -8.82 -18.22 2.19
C VAL A 448 -10.04 -18.40 1.28
N GLN A 449 -11.25 -18.21 1.81
CA GLN A 449 -12.47 -18.24 0.99
C GLN A 449 -12.48 -17.15 -0.08
N ARG A 450 -11.96 -15.96 0.25
CA ARG A 450 -11.82 -14.86 -0.70
C ARG A 450 -10.82 -15.17 -1.80
N ALA A 451 -9.68 -15.77 -1.49
CA ALA A 451 -8.69 -16.20 -2.49
C ALA A 451 -9.31 -17.16 -3.52
N GLU A 452 -10.11 -18.12 -3.05
CA GLU A 452 -10.88 -19.00 -3.95
C GLU A 452 -11.89 -18.20 -4.80
N ALA A 453 -12.62 -17.26 -4.20
CA ALA A 453 -13.57 -16.41 -4.92
C ALA A 453 -12.91 -15.49 -5.97
N LEU A 454 -11.63 -15.15 -5.80
CA LEU A 454 -10.81 -14.41 -6.77
C LEU A 454 -10.22 -15.28 -7.88
N GLY A 455 -10.50 -16.58 -7.85
CA GLY A 455 -10.20 -17.51 -8.92
C GLY A 455 -9.43 -18.74 -8.47
N GLY A 456 -8.92 -18.79 -7.23
CA GLY A 456 -8.24 -19.98 -6.72
C GLY A 456 -6.98 -20.31 -7.51
N TRP A 457 -6.21 -19.29 -7.88
CA TRP A 457 -5.00 -19.44 -8.71
C TRP A 457 -3.76 -19.90 -7.95
N ASP A 458 -3.79 -19.82 -6.62
CA ASP A 458 -2.64 -20.14 -5.77
C ASP A 458 -3.01 -20.86 -4.47
N ASN A 459 -1.99 -21.25 -3.70
CA ASN A 459 -2.14 -21.59 -2.30
C ASN A 459 -2.48 -20.32 -1.51
N ALA A 460 -3.40 -20.42 -0.57
CA ALA A 460 -3.79 -19.31 0.27
C ALA A 460 -3.70 -19.75 1.72
N THR A 461 -2.76 -19.15 2.45
CA THR A 461 -2.55 -19.41 3.88
C THR A 461 -2.62 -18.11 4.65
N ALA A 462 -3.47 -18.11 5.68
CA ALA A 462 -3.63 -16.99 6.60
C ALA A 462 -3.49 -17.48 8.04
N LEU A 463 -2.62 -16.82 8.80
CA LEU A 463 -2.44 -17.01 10.24
C LEU A 463 -2.73 -15.69 10.95
N VAL A 464 -3.79 -15.67 11.77
CA VAL A 464 -4.22 -14.48 12.50
C VAL A 464 -4.01 -14.69 13.99
N CYS A 465 -3.19 -13.84 14.62
CA CYS A 465 -3.01 -13.80 16.06
C CYS A 465 -3.89 -12.71 16.67
N ALA A 466 -4.89 -13.13 17.46
CA ALA A 466 -5.74 -12.26 18.25
C ALA A 466 -5.01 -11.81 19.50
N ILE A 467 -4.93 -10.50 19.72
CA ILE A 467 -4.30 -9.91 20.90
C ILE A 467 -5.38 -9.58 21.92
N GLY A 468 -5.30 -10.20 23.10
CA GLY A 468 -6.20 -9.97 24.22
C GLY A 468 -5.44 -9.45 25.44
N GLU A 469 -6.19 -9.09 26.48
CA GLU A 469 -5.61 -8.87 27.81
C GLU A 469 -5.07 -10.20 28.36
N ALA A 470 -3.90 -10.17 29.01
CA ALA A 470 -3.49 -11.30 29.82
C ALA A 470 -4.42 -11.37 31.04
N LYS A 471 -5.18 -12.47 31.19
CA LYS A 471 -5.84 -12.75 32.45
C LYS A 471 -4.77 -13.30 33.39
N ASP A 472 -4.64 -12.73 34.58
CA ASP A 472 -3.77 -13.27 35.63
C ASP A 472 -4.07 -14.77 35.78
N VAL A 473 -3.09 -15.62 35.44
CA VAL A 473 -3.19 -17.09 35.53
C VAL A 473 -2.72 -17.56 36.88
#